data_AF-A0A4Q3F5H8-F1
#
_entry.id   AF-A0A4Q3F5H8-F1
#
_cell.length_a   1.000
_cell.length_b   1.000
_cell.length_c   1.000
_cell.angle_alpha   90.00
_cell.angle_beta   90.00
_cell.angle_gamma   90.00
#
_symmetry.space_group_name_H-M   'P 1'
#
loop_
_entity.id
_entity.type
_entity.pdbx_description
1 polymer ?
#
loop_
_entity_poly.entity_id
_entity_poly.type
_entity_poly.pdbx_seq_one_letter_code
_entity_poly.pdbx_strand_id
1 'polypeptide(L)'
;MTTKTLNPPVGRSALPFIDASHPDKPLEVNFYRPARHQPNDPVVVVQHGMLRNGDDYRDFWIDAAEKHNLLIVAPTFPNAPFPKAEGYNNGLVVTADGAVAPRTEWLYAVPGRVLDALRAAGVIDKPVIRIFGHS
;
A
#
# COMPACT_ATOMS: atom_id res chain seq x y z
N MET A 1 -12.49 -13.69 1.80
CA MET A 1 -13.03 -12.45 2.41
C MET A 1 -12.09 -11.31 2.09
N THR A 2 -12.57 -10.10 1.81
CA THR A 2 -11.72 -8.94 1.44
C THR A 2 -11.44 -8.08 2.66
N THR A 3 -10.28 -7.42 2.71
CA THR A 3 -9.90 -6.56 3.84
C THR A 3 -10.71 -5.27 3.80
N LYS A 4 -11.48 -5.00 4.86
CA LYS A 4 -12.33 -3.81 4.98
C LYS A 4 -11.74 -2.72 5.88
N THR A 5 -10.90 -3.11 6.82
CA THR A 5 -10.29 -2.22 7.80
C THR A 5 -8.82 -2.57 7.96
N LEU A 6 -7.98 -1.56 8.18
CA LEU A 6 -6.57 -1.72 8.52
C LEU A 6 -6.28 -0.82 9.73
N ASN A 7 -5.71 -1.39 10.79
CA ASN A 7 -5.33 -0.64 12.00
C ASN A 7 -3.88 -0.99 12.39
N PRO A 8 -2.88 -0.35 11.76
CA PRO A 8 -1.49 -0.59 12.12
C PRO A 8 -1.22 -0.11 13.56
N PRO A 9 -0.55 -0.94 14.39
CA PRO A 9 -0.09 -0.50 15.69
C PRO A 9 0.97 0.60 15.55
N VAL A 10 1.32 1.22 16.68
CA VAL A 10 2.46 2.15 16.74
C VAL A 10 3.77 1.41 16.41
N GLY A 11 4.65 2.08 15.67
CA GLY A 11 5.94 1.59 15.24
C GLY A 11 5.86 0.80 13.92
N ARG A 12 6.79 -0.16 13.79
CA ARG A 12 6.90 -1.03 12.63
C ARG A 12 5.81 -2.10 12.65
N SER A 13 5.10 -2.28 11.55
CA SER A 13 4.17 -3.42 11.40
C SER A 13 3.99 -3.84 9.95
N ALA A 14 3.45 -5.02 9.76
CA ALA A 14 3.01 -5.54 8.48
C ALA A 14 1.63 -6.19 8.67
N LEU A 15 0.65 -5.84 7.83
CA LEU A 15 -0.71 -6.38 7.91
C LEU A 15 -1.11 -7.02 6.58
N PRO A 16 -1.77 -8.19 6.60
CA PRO A 16 -2.29 -8.79 5.38
C PRO A 16 -3.41 -7.93 4.78
N PHE A 17 -3.45 -7.87 3.46
CA PHE A 17 -4.51 -7.20 2.72
C PHE A 17 -5.01 -8.09 1.58
N ILE A 18 -6.31 -8.32 1.56
CA ILE A 18 -7.00 -9.04 0.50
C ILE A 18 -7.79 -8.02 -0.30
N ASP A 19 -7.29 -7.69 -1.48
CA ASP A 19 -7.89 -6.69 -2.35
C ASP A 19 -9.25 -7.13 -2.87
N ALA A 20 -10.17 -6.18 -3.00
CA ALA A 20 -11.52 -6.49 -3.48
C ALA A 20 -11.58 -6.88 -4.96
N SER A 21 -10.63 -6.40 -5.77
CA SER A 21 -10.54 -6.72 -7.20
C SER A 21 -9.60 -7.89 -7.48
N HIS A 22 -8.73 -8.23 -6.52
CA HIS A 22 -7.78 -9.35 -6.62
C HIS A 22 -7.80 -10.23 -5.36
N PRO A 23 -8.95 -10.85 -5.00
CA PRO A 23 -9.09 -11.59 -3.74
C PRO A 23 -8.17 -12.82 -3.64
N ASP A 24 -7.75 -13.37 -4.78
CA ASP A 24 -6.88 -14.55 -4.87
C ASP A 24 -5.38 -14.19 -4.95
N LYS A 25 -5.05 -12.89 -4.92
CA LYS A 25 -3.67 -12.38 -4.96
C LYS A 25 -3.39 -11.63 -3.66
N PRO A 26 -3.10 -12.33 -2.55
CA PRO A 26 -2.85 -11.69 -1.28
C PRO A 26 -1.64 -10.76 -1.39
N LEU A 27 -1.77 -9.60 -0.74
CA LEU A 27 -0.69 -8.65 -0.59
C LEU A 27 -0.50 -8.31 0.88
N GLU A 28 0.60 -7.66 1.19
CA GLU A 28 0.89 -7.16 2.52
C GLU A 28 1.00 -5.66 2.46
N VAL A 29 0.62 -4.96 3.53
CA VAL A 29 0.90 -3.54 3.67
C VAL A 29 1.86 -3.35 4.83
N ASN A 30 3.05 -2.86 4.50
CA ASN A 30 4.08 -2.51 5.47
C ASN A 30 3.84 -1.09 5.97
N PHE A 31 3.80 -0.91 7.29
CA PHE A 31 3.51 0.38 7.90
C PHE A 31 4.61 0.85 8.83
N TYR A 32 4.74 2.18 8.94
CA TYR A 32 5.33 2.81 10.12
C TYR A 32 4.36 3.86 10.66
N ARG A 33 3.97 3.72 11.93
CA ARG A 33 3.09 4.69 12.60
C ARG A 33 3.82 5.30 13.80
N PRO A 34 4.23 6.58 13.73
CA PRO A 34 4.79 7.28 14.88
C PRO A 34 3.81 7.28 16.06
N ALA A 35 4.31 7.20 17.30
CA ALA A 35 3.46 7.15 18.49
C ALA A 35 2.51 8.35 18.62
N ARG A 36 2.94 9.51 18.10
CA ARG A 36 2.19 10.77 18.14
C ARG A 36 1.27 11.02 16.94
N HIS A 37 1.27 10.14 15.95
CA HIS A 37 0.49 10.31 14.72
C HIS A 37 -1.02 10.40 15.00
N GLN A 38 -1.65 11.47 14.50
CA GLN A 38 -3.09 11.73 14.57
C GLN A 38 -3.78 11.46 13.23
N PRO A 39 -5.11 11.21 13.19
CA PRO A 39 -5.81 10.85 11.94
C PRO A 39 -5.71 11.85 10.77
N ASN A 40 -5.36 13.11 11.03
CA ASN A 40 -5.19 14.14 10.00
C ASN A 40 -3.72 14.50 9.72
N ASP A 41 -2.77 13.84 10.38
CA ASP A 41 -1.35 13.98 10.05
C ASP A 41 -1.05 13.37 8.66
N PRO A 42 0.01 13.82 7.95
CA PRO A 42 0.23 13.41 6.57
C PRO A 42 0.53 11.91 6.42
N VAL A 43 0.08 11.35 5.30
CA VAL A 43 0.33 9.95 4.92
C VAL A 43 1.25 9.92 3.70
N VAL A 44 2.24 9.04 3.72
CA VAL A 44 3.08 8.74 2.55
C VAL A 44 2.83 7.31 2.10
N VAL A 45 2.26 7.16 0.91
CA VAL A 45 2.19 5.89 0.21
C VAL A 45 3.52 5.64 -0.48
N VAL A 46 4.18 4.54 -0.14
CA VAL A 46 5.51 4.17 -0.65
C VAL A 46 5.39 2.93 -1.54
N GLN A 47 5.82 3.06 -2.80
CA GLN A 47 5.84 1.98 -3.79
C GLN A 47 7.28 1.46 -3.93
N HIS A 48 7.47 0.16 -3.68
CA HIS A 48 8.78 -0.49 -3.75
C HIS A 48 9.26 -0.71 -5.19
N GLY A 49 10.54 -1.03 -5.33
CA GLY A 49 11.15 -1.36 -6.62
C GLY A 49 10.95 -2.82 -7.04
N MET A 50 11.82 -3.28 -7.94
CA MET A 50 11.77 -4.64 -8.51
C MET A 50 11.97 -5.77 -7.49
N LEU A 51 12.68 -5.50 -6.39
CA LEU A 51 12.99 -6.49 -5.36
C LEU A 51 11.78 -6.87 -4.50
N ARG A 52 10.66 -6.12 -4.58
CA ARG A 52 9.45 -6.36 -3.77
C ARG A 52 9.70 -6.26 -2.26
N ASN A 53 10.71 -5.49 -1.86
CA ASN A 53 11.12 -5.25 -0.48
C ASN A 53 10.39 -4.03 0.12
N GLY A 54 9.06 -4.13 0.24
CA GLY A 54 8.24 -3.04 0.78
C GLY A 54 8.51 -2.73 2.25
N ASP A 55 9.06 -3.68 2.99
CA ASP A 55 9.55 -3.53 4.35
C ASP A 55 10.78 -2.61 4.43
N ASP A 56 11.79 -2.84 3.58
CA ASP A 56 12.96 -1.95 3.45
C ASP A 56 12.53 -0.54 3.04
N TYR A 57 11.64 -0.45 2.04
CA TYR A 57 11.11 0.82 1.57
C TYR A 57 10.35 1.58 2.66
N ARG A 58 9.62 0.87 3.53
CA ARG A 58 9.02 1.48 4.73
C ARG A 58 10.10 1.93 5.71
N ASP A 59 11.14 1.13 5.93
CA ASP A 59 12.24 1.43 6.85
C ASP A 59 13.03 2.68 6.43
N PHE A 60 13.23 2.93 5.12
CA PHE A 60 13.89 4.15 4.62
C PHE A 60 13.18 5.45 5.00
N TRP A 61 11.88 5.37 5.31
CA TRP A 61 11.08 6.54 5.68
C TRP A 61 10.92 6.72 7.20
N ILE A 62 11.46 5.83 8.04
CA ILE A 62 11.27 5.89 9.50
C ILE A 62 11.74 7.21 10.10
N ASP A 63 12.95 7.66 9.77
CA ASP A 63 13.49 8.91 10.34
C ASP A 63 12.64 10.13 9.93
N ALA A 64 12.18 10.17 8.68
CA ALA A 64 11.29 11.22 8.18
C ALA A 64 9.91 11.15 8.85
N ALA A 65 9.38 9.94 9.06
CA ALA A 65 8.12 9.72 9.75
C ALA A 65 8.17 10.17 11.20
N GLU A 66 9.25 9.82 11.92
CA GLU A 66 9.50 10.27 13.29
C GLU A 66 9.77 11.76 13.39
N LYS A 67 10.30 12.42 12.36
CA LYS A 67 10.50 13.86 12.37
C LYS A 67 9.23 14.65 12.02
N HIS A 68 8.39 14.12 11.14
CA HIS A 68 7.31 14.87 10.51
C HIS A 68 5.89 14.31 10.75
N ASN A 69 5.74 13.36 11.68
CA ASN A 69 4.48 12.67 11.98
C ASN A 69 3.86 11.99 10.75
N LEU A 70 4.68 11.33 9.93
CA LEU A 70 4.14 10.70 8.72
C LEU A 70 3.66 9.28 9.05
N LEU A 71 2.44 8.93 8.66
CA LEU A 71 2.09 7.51 8.52
C LEU A 71 2.65 7.00 7.21
N ILE A 72 3.55 6.02 7.30
CA ILE A 72 4.10 5.34 6.12
C ILE A 72 3.23 4.14 5.80
N VAL A 73 2.81 4.04 4.54
CA VAL A 73 1.96 2.98 4.01
C VAL A 73 2.62 2.41 2.77
N ALA A 74 3.16 1.19 2.85
CA ALA A 74 3.88 0.53 1.77
C ALA A 74 3.17 -0.76 1.34
N PRO A 75 2.18 -0.68 0.44
CA PRO A 75 1.60 -1.87 -0.18
C PRO A 75 2.70 -2.63 -0.92
N THR A 76 2.86 -3.90 -0.57
CA THR A 76 3.90 -4.78 -1.06
C THR A 76 3.28 -5.85 -1.92
N PHE A 77 3.70 -5.93 -3.19
CA PHE A 77 3.17 -6.82 -4.21
C PHE A 77 4.15 -8.00 -4.41
N PRO A 78 3.92 -9.16 -3.77
CA PRO A 78 4.90 -10.25 -3.76
C PRO A 78 5.05 -10.91 -5.15
N ASN A 79 6.24 -11.43 -5.45
CA ASN A 79 6.55 -11.99 -6.77
C ASN A 79 5.63 -13.14 -7.20
N ALA A 80 5.22 -14.02 -6.29
CA ALA A 80 4.41 -15.19 -6.64
C ALA A 80 3.01 -14.81 -7.19
N PRO A 81 2.19 -14.01 -6.49
CA PRO A 81 0.89 -13.54 -7.02
C PRO A 81 1.00 -12.43 -8.08
N PHE A 82 2.11 -11.67 -8.09
CA PHE A 82 2.34 -10.50 -8.96
C PHE A 82 3.67 -10.64 -9.73
N PRO A 83 3.80 -11.61 -10.64
CA PRO A 83 5.07 -11.89 -11.30
C PRO A 83 5.48 -10.77 -12.24
N LYS A 84 6.79 -10.48 -12.26
CA LYS A 84 7.44 -9.57 -13.23
C LYS A 84 6.85 -8.15 -13.24
N ALA A 85 7.22 -7.33 -14.22
CA ALA A 85 6.74 -5.97 -14.35
C ALA A 85 5.25 -5.92 -14.72
N GLU A 86 4.77 -6.91 -15.49
CA GLU A 86 3.37 -7.02 -15.90
C GLU A 86 2.43 -7.15 -14.69
N GLY A 87 2.85 -7.94 -13.70
CA GLY A 87 2.12 -8.16 -12.46
C GLY A 87 2.22 -7.03 -11.45
N TYR A 88 3.00 -5.97 -11.68
CA TYR A 88 3.14 -4.87 -10.73
C TYR A 88 3.22 -3.51 -11.43
N ASN A 89 4.35 -3.17 -12.04
CA ASN A 89 4.65 -1.86 -12.63
C ASN A 89 3.69 -1.47 -13.76
N ASN A 90 3.28 -2.44 -14.58
CA ASN A 90 2.36 -2.21 -15.69
C ASN A 90 0.89 -2.23 -15.24
N GLY A 91 0.65 -2.47 -13.95
CA GLY A 91 -0.63 -2.25 -13.30
C GLY A 91 -1.75 -3.22 -13.67
N LEU A 92 -1.44 -4.36 -14.29
CA LEU A 92 -2.44 -5.29 -14.84
C LEU A 92 -3.44 -4.61 -15.79
N VAL A 93 -3.01 -3.58 -16.51
CA VAL A 93 -3.86 -2.84 -17.47
C VAL A 93 -4.22 -3.69 -18.69
N VAL A 94 -3.39 -4.68 -19.01
CA VAL A 94 -3.55 -5.56 -20.16
C VAL A 94 -3.73 -7.00 -19.68
N THR A 95 -4.76 -7.67 -20.16
CA THR A 95 -5.06 -9.07 -19.89
C THR A 95 -4.13 -10.01 -20.66
N ALA A 96 -4.13 -11.30 -20.33
CA ALA A 96 -3.26 -12.28 -20.97
C ALA A 96 -3.48 -12.43 -22.49
N ASP A 97 -4.70 -12.14 -22.97
CA ASP A 97 -5.10 -12.15 -24.38
C ASP A 97 -4.88 -10.79 -25.08
N GLY A 98 -4.30 -9.80 -24.39
CA GLY A 98 -3.94 -8.50 -24.95
C GLY A 98 -5.05 -7.45 -24.94
N ALA A 99 -6.21 -7.76 -24.36
CA ALA A 99 -7.28 -6.78 -24.17
C ALA A 99 -6.98 -5.81 -23.01
N VAL A 100 -7.66 -4.67 -22.99
CA VAL A 100 -7.58 -3.74 -21.85
C VAL A 100 -8.45 -4.26 -20.72
N ALA A 101 -7.86 -4.50 -19.56
CA ALA A 101 -8.57 -4.94 -18.37
C ALA A 101 -9.53 -3.85 -17.86
N PRO A 102 -10.65 -4.21 -17.21
CA PRO A 102 -11.52 -3.26 -16.54
C PRO A 102 -10.73 -2.37 -15.57
N ARG A 103 -11.03 -1.07 -15.55
CA ARG A 103 -10.30 -0.10 -14.72
C ARG A 103 -10.33 -0.43 -13.23
N THR A 104 -11.37 -1.14 -12.79
CA THR A 104 -11.51 -1.65 -11.41
C THR A 104 -10.40 -2.64 -11.03
N GLU A 105 -9.90 -3.40 -12.00
CA GLU A 105 -8.86 -4.42 -11.85
C GLU A 105 -7.43 -3.85 -11.95
N TRP A 106 -7.26 -2.57 -12.29
CA TRP A 106 -5.92 -1.99 -12.37
C TRP A 106 -5.29 -1.91 -10.97
N LEU A 107 -4.03 -2.36 -10.83
CA LEU A 107 -3.32 -2.34 -9.55
C LEU A 107 -3.09 -0.92 -9.02
N TYR A 108 -3.11 0.08 -9.90
CA TYR A 108 -3.00 1.49 -9.51
C TYR A 108 -4.12 1.96 -8.57
N ALA A 109 -5.24 1.23 -8.50
CA ALA A 109 -6.33 1.51 -7.57
C ALA A 109 -6.13 0.87 -6.17
N VAL A 110 -5.23 -0.12 -6.03
CA VAL A 110 -4.98 -0.82 -4.76
C VAL A 110 -4.53 0.14 -3.65
N PRO A 111 -3.60 1.09 -3.87
CA PRO A 111 -3.23 2.05 -2.83
C PRO A 111 -4.42 2.88 -2.31
N GLY A 112 -5.36 3.24 -3.19
CA GLY A 112 -6.59 3.93 -2.79
C GLY A 112 -7.44 3.07 -1.85
N ARG A 113 -7.62 1.78 -2.18
CA ARG A 113 -8.39 0.84 -1.36
C ARG A 113 -7.72 0.53 -0.01
N VAL A 114 -6.39 0.55 0.05
CA VAL A 114 -5.64 0.50 1.32
C VAL A 114 -5.94 1.73 2.18
N LEU A 115 -5.95 2.93 1.60
CA LEU A 115 -6.30 4.17 2.30
C LEU A 115 -7.75 4.15 2.80
N ASP A 116 -8.68 3.59 2.02
CA ASP A 116 -10.08 3.46 2.44
C ASP A 116 -10.23 2.50 3.63
N ALA A 117 -9.46 1.41 3.67
CA ALA A 117 -9.44 0.51 4.82
C ALA A 117 -8.85 1.18 6.08
N LEU A 118 -7.86 2.07 5.95
CA LEU A 118 -7.36 2.89 7.05
C LEU A 118 -8.42 3.89 7.55
N ARG A 119 -9.16 4.54 6.63
CA ARG A 119 -10.28 5.43 6.97
C ARG A 119 -11.39 4.71 7.70
N ALA A 120 -11.78 3.53 7.21
CA ALA A 120 -12.83 2.72 7.82
C ALA A 120 -12.48 2.27 9.25
N ALA A 121 -11.18 2.17 9.57
CA ALA A 121 -10.69 1.87 10.91
C ALA A 121 -10.51 3.10 11.81
N GLY A 122 -10.75 4.32 11.29
CA GLY A 122 -10.51 5.56 12.02
C GLY A 122 -9.03 5.93 12.20
N VAL A 123 -8.13 5.27 11.47
CA VAL A 123 -6.67 5.53 11.55
C VAL A 123 -6.32 6.84 10.87
N ILE A 124 -7.05 7.17 9.80
CA ILE A 124 -6.94 8.43 9.07
C ILE A 124 -8.34 9.00 8.81
N ASP A 125 -8.46 10.33 8.70
CA ASP A 125 -9.71 11.02 8.34
C ASP A 125 -9.54 11.75 7.00
N LYS A 126 -8.97 12.97 7.01
CA LYS A 126 -8.72 13.80 5.82
C LYS A 126 -7.27 14.31 5.77
N PRO A 127 -6.26 13.42 5.87
CA PRO A 127 -4.87 13.84 5.79
C PRO A 127 -4.48 14.25 4.37
N VAL A 128 -3.38 14.99 4.26
CA VAL A 128 -2.67 15.14 2.98
C VAL A 128 -2.03 13.80 2.63
N ILE A 129 -2.39 13.25 1.46
CA ILE A 129 -1.79 12.04 0.92
C ILE A 129 -0.66 12.42 -0.05
N ARG A 130 0.52 11.84 0.15
CA ARG A 130 1.64 11.89 -0.77
C ARG A 130 1.94 10.49 -1.27
N ILE A 131 2.45 10.38 -2.49
CA ILE A 131 2.91 9.11 -3.05
C ILE A 131 4.36 9.23 -3.52
N PHE A 132 5.15 8.21 -3.24
CA PHE A 132 6.54 8.08 -3.64
C PHE A 132 6.78 6.67 -4.20
N GLY A 133 7.62 6.56 -5.22
CA GLY A 133 8.09 5.29 -5.77
C GLY A 133 9.50 5.42 -6.31
N HIS A 134 10.30 4.36 -6.16
CA HIS A 134 11.70 4.31 -6.59
C HIS A 134 12.10 2.88 -6.99
N SER A 135 13.25 2.73 -7.67
CA SER A 135 13.86 1.44 -8.04
C SER A 135 15.24 1.32 -7.44
#